data_AF-A0A7S2V0G8-F1
#
_entry.id   AF-A0A7S2V0G8-F1
#
_cell.length_a   1.000
_cell.length_b   1.000
_cell.length_c   1.000
_cell.angle_alpha   90.00
_cell.angle_beta   90.00
_cell.angle_gamma   90.00
#
_symmetry.space_group_name_H-M   'P 1'
#
loop_
_entity.id
_entity.type
_entity.pdbx_description
1 polymer ?
#
loop_
_entity_poly.entity_id
_entity_poly.type
_entity_poly.pdbx_seq_one_letter_code
_entity_poly.pdbx_strand_id
1 'polypeptide(L)'
;MKLTEARFGVYWDETIAPMVKSGKKVLIAAHGNSLRALVKKLDNISEEEITGLNIPTGVPLVYELNDDLNPIKHADSIGPLSGVYLGNQEAIRARIEGVKNQTK
;
A
#
# COMPACT_ATOMS: atom_id res chain seq x y z
N MET A 1 7.03 -11.05 -8.36
CA MET A 1 6.25 -10.61 -7.19
C MET A 1 6.40 -11.56 -6.00
N LYS A 2 6.17 -12.87 -6.16
CA LYS A 2 6.29 -13.89 -5.09
C LYS A 2 7.54 -13.83 -4.21
N LEU A 3 8.74 -13.71 -4.79
CA LEU A 3 9.99 -13.60 -4.00
C LEU A 3 10.07 -12.30 -3.19
N THR A 4 9.52 -11.20 -3.73
CA THR A 4 9.45 -9.91 -3.05
C THR A 4 8.50 -10.00 -1.86
N GLU A 5 7.34 -10.65 -2.03
CA GLU A 5 6.37 -10.87 -0.95
C GLU A 5 6.94 -11.69 0.20
N ALA A 6 7.64 -12.79 -0.10
CA ALA A 6 8.24 -13.63 0.94
C ALA A 6 9.24 -12.85 1.80
N ARG A 7 10.13 -12.08 1.17
CA ARG A 7 11.13 -11.28 1.87
C ARG A 7 10.50 -10.09 2.62
N PHE A 8 9.48 -9.47 2.02
CA PHE A 8 8.76 -8.36 2.66
C PHE A 8 7.95 -8.84 3.87
N GLY A 9 7.32 -10.02 3.79
CA GLY A 9 6.56 -10.62 4.88
C GLY A 9 7.40 -10.76 6.14
N VAL A 10 8.61 -11.31 6.02
CA VAL A 10 9.57 -11.41 7.13
C VAL A 10 9.88 -10.04 7.72
N TYR A 11 10.22 -9.04 6.89
CA TYR A 11 10.54 -7.70 7.36
C TYR A 11 9.34 -6.98 8.02
N TRP A 12 8.13 -7.24 7.52
CA TRP A 12 6.91 -6.76 8.16
C TRP A 12 6.76 -7.35 9.56
N ASP A 13 6.80 -8.68 9.67
CA ASP A 13 6.54 -9.39 10.93
C ASP A 13 7.63 -9.11 11.99
N GLU A 14 8.90 -9.02 11.59
CA GLU A 14 10.03 -8.84 12.51
C GLU A 14 10.35 -7.37 12.85
N THR A 15 9.98 -6.41 11.98
CA THR A 15 10.39 -5.01 12.14
C THR A 15 9.21 -4.05 12.13
N ILE A 16 8.43 -4.01 11.05
CA ILE A 16 7.40 -2.96 10.86
C ILE A 16 6.24 -3.14 11.85
N ALA A 17 5.68 -4.34 11.95
CA ALA A 17 4.55 -4.64 12.82
C ALA A 17 4.85 -4.35 14.31
N PRO A 18 6.01 -4.79 14.87
CA PRO A 18 6.41 -4.41 16.21
C PRO A 18 6.55 -2.89 16.41
N MET A 19 7.09 -2.17 15.42
CA MET A 19 7.21 -0.71 15.49
C MET A 19 5.83 -0.04 15.55
N VAL A 20 4.90 -0.45 14.70
CA VAL A 20 3.52 0.09 14.71
C VAL A 20 2.84 -0.22 16.04
N LYS A 21 2.91 -1.47 16.52
CA LYS A 21 2.32 -1.88 17.82
C LYS A 21 2.92 -1.14 19.02
N SER A 22 4.17 -0.67 18.91
CA SER A 22 4.80 0.19 19.93
C SER A 22 4.32 1.64 19.91
N GLY A 23 3.34 1.98 19.06
CA GLY A 23 2.79 3.33 18.92
C GLY A 23 3.63 4.27 18.05
N LYS A 24 4.65 3.76 17.33
CA LYS A 24 5.46 4.60 16.44
C LYS A 24 4.72 4.89 15.14
N LYS A 25 4.84 6.14 14.67
CA LYS A 25 4.43 6.52 13.31
C LYS A 25 5.54 6.10 12.34
N VAL A 26 5.24 5.14 11.47
CA VAL A 26 6.22 4.56 10.53
C VAL A 26 6.04 5.17 9.14
N LEU A 27 7.13 5.67 8.56
CA LEU A 27 7.19 6.09 7.16
C LEU A 27 7.97 5.04 6.35
N ILE A 28 7.36 4.55 5.27
CA ILE A 28 7.97 3.55 4.37
C ILE A 28 8.17 4.21 3.01
N ALA A 29 9.43 4.36 2.59
CA ALA A 29 9.80 4.76 1.24
C ALA A 29 10.36 3.54 0.50
N ALA A 30 9.67 3.09 -0.55
CA ALA A 30 10.00 1.88 -1.29
C ALA A 30 9.57 1.97 -2.77
N HIS A 31 9.74 0.86 -3.50
CA HIS A 31 9.38 0.76 -4.92
C HIS A 31 8.09 -0.04 -5.13
N GLY A 32 7.53 0.03 -6.35
CA GLY A 32 6.20 -0.49 -6.69
C GLY A 32 5.95 -1.93 -6.24
N ASN A 33 6.86 -2.88 -6.49
CA ASN A 33 6.63 -4.29 -6.11
C ASN A 33 6.64 -4.52 -4.59
N SER A 34 7.48 -3.79 -3.85
CA SER A 34 7.51 -3.87 -2.38
C SER A 34 6.26 -3.21 -1.78
N LEU A 35 5.83 -2.07 -2.32
CA LEU A 35 4.59 -1.41 -1.91
C LEU A 35 3.36 -2.26 -2.24
N ARG A 36 3.32 -2.93 -3.40
CA ARG A 36 2.27 -3.89 -3.75
C ARG A 36 2.22 -5.05 -2.76
N ALA A 37 3.37 -5.62 -2.39
CA ALA A 37 3.42 -6.67 -1.36
C ALA A 37 2.84 -6.20 -0.01
N LEU A 38 3.14 -4.96 0.39
CA LEU A 38 2.59 -4.35 1.61
C LEU A 38 1.06 -4.22 1.54
N VAL A 39 0.54 -3.53 0.52
CA VAL A 39 -0.91 -3.29 0.43
C VAL A 39 -1.69 -4.57 0.18
N LYS A 40 -1.10 -5.55 -0.53
CA LYS A 40 -1.69 -6.89 -0.66
C LYS A 40 -1.90 -7.55 0.71
N LYS A 41 -0.89 -7.48 1.59
CA LYS A 41 -0.98 -8.04 2.95
C LYS A 41 -2.02 -7.29 3.80
N LEU A 42 -2.04 -5.96 3.72
CA LEU A 42 -2.95 -5.14 4.53
C LEU A 42 -4.41 -5.27 4.08
N ASP A 43 -4.68 -5.11 2.79
CA ASP A 43 -6.03 -5.06 2.23
C ASP A 43 -6.54 -6.43 1.75
N ASN A 44 -5.78 -7.50 1.98
CA ASN A 44 -6.10 -8.87 1.57
C ASN A 44 -6.47 -8.97 0.07
N ILE A 45 -5.67 -8.31 -0.77
CA ILE A 45 -5.89 -8.23 -2.22
C ILE A 45 -5.48 -9.55 -2.88
N SER A 46 -6.28 -10.05 -3.82
CA SER A 46 -5.98 -11.29 -4.54
C SER A 46 -4.76 -11.13 -5.47
N GLU A 47 -4.17 -12.26 -5.91
CA GLU A 47 -3.04 -12.25 -6.85
C GLU A 47 -3.45 -11.63 -8.20
N GLU A 48 -4.68 -11.87 -8.64
CA GLU A 48 -5.21 -11.36 -9.90
C GLU A 48 -5.37 -9.83 -9.82
N GLU A 49 -5.93 -9.32 -8.73
CA GLU A 49 -6.19 -7.89 -8.56
C GLU A 49 -4.90 -7.08 -8.32
N ILE A 50 -3.96 -7.61 -7.52
CA ILE A 50 -2.72 -6.89 -7.19
C ILE A 50 -1.82 -6.68 -8.41
N THR A 51 -1.86 -7.57 -9.40
CA THR A 51 -1.08 -7.42 -10.64
C THR A 51 -1.54 -6.23 -11.48
N GLY A 52 -2.82 -5.88 -11.40
CA GLY A 52 -3.41 -4.70 -12.06
C GLY A 52 -3.32 -3.42 -11.24
N LEU A 53 -2.95 -3.49 -9.96
CA LEU A 53 -2.88 -2.35 -9.07
C LEU A 53 -1.70 -1.44 -9.42
N ASN A 54 -1.98 -0.16 -9.67
CA ASN A 54 -0.96 0.86 -9.90
C ASN A 54 -0.93 1.87 -8.76
N ILE A 55 0.22 1.92 -8.09
CA ILE A 55 0.50 2.89 -7.02
C ILE A 55 1.25 4.06 -7.67
N PRO A 56 0.73 5.30 -7.59
CA PRO A 56 1.32 6.45 -8.25
C PRO A 56 2.63 6.84 -7.55
N THR A 57 3.64 7.21 -8.33
CA THR A 57 4.95 7.62 -7.80
C THR A 57 4.87 8.97 -7.09
N GLY A 58 5.52 9.08 -5.93
CA GLY A 58 5.67 10.35 -5.21
C GLY A 58 4.39 10.88 -4.56
N VAL A 59 3.36 10.05 -4.41
CA VAL A 59 2.13 10.40 -3.69
C VAL A 59 2.09 9.62 -2.37
N PRO A 60 2.04 10.29 -1.21
CA PRO A 60 1.92 9.60 0.08
C PRO A 60 0.59 8.85 0.18
N LEU A 61 0.65 7.58 0.59
CA LEU A 61 -0.50 6.74 0.91
C LEU A 61 -0.49 6.46 2.42
N VAL A 62 -1.54 6.87 3.12
CA VAL A 62 -1.66 6.75 4.57
C VAL A 62 -2.60 5.60 4.91
N TYR A 63 -2.15 4.74 5.82
CA TYR A 63 -2.97 3.70 6.45
C TYR A 63 -3.12 4.00 7.93
N GLU A 64 -4.34 3.87 8.42
CA GLU A 64 -4.64 3.73 9.84
C GLU A 64 -4.89 2.25 10.10
N LEU A 65 -4.27 1.72 11.15
CA LEU A 65 -4.39 0.32 11.53
C LEU A 65 -4.97 0.25 12.95
N ASN A 66 -5.81 -0.75 13.20
CA ASN A 66 -6.27 -1.05 14.55
C ASN A 66 -5.24 -1.88 15.34
N ASP A 67 -5.56 -2.25 16.57
CA ASP A 67 -4.65 -2.99 17.48
C ASP A 67 -4.22 -4.36 16.93
N ASP A 68 -5.06 -4.96 16.08
CA ASP A 68 -4.79 -6.22 15.38
C ASP A 68 -3.99 -6.02 14.08
N LEU A 69 -3.55 -4.79 13.79
CA LEU A 69 -2.90 -4.36 12.55
C LEU A 69 -3.76 -4.51 11.29
N ASN A 70 -5.08 -4.62 11.46
CA ASN A 70 -6.01 -4.58 10.33
C ASN A 70 -6.25 -3.12 9.93
N PRO A 71 -6.29 -2.82 8.62
CA PRO A 71 -6.50 -1.47 8.16
C PRO A 71 -7.93 -0.99 8.45
N ILE A 72 -8.03 0.27 8.85
CA ILE A 72 -9.30 0.98 8.99
C ILE A 72 -9.56 1.68 7.65
N LYS A 73 -10.66 1.31 7.00
CA LYS A 73 -11.01 1.85 5.68
C LYS A 73 -11.39 3.33 5.78
N HIS A 74 -10.69 4.16 5.00
CA HIS A 74 -11.00 5.58 4.87
C HIS A 74 -12.14 5.82 3.87
N ALA A 75 -12.90 6.91 4.04
CA ALA A 75 -14.01 7.24 3.14
C ALA A 75 -13.53 7.60 1.72
N ASP A 76 -12.39 8.28 1.64
CA ASP A 76 -11.76 8.71 0.39
C ASP A 76 -10.77 7.70 -0.21
N SER A 77 -10.78 6.45 0.24
CA SER A 77 -9.90 5.43 -0.34
C SER A 77 -10.16 5.21 -1.83
N ILE A 78 -9.10 4.90 -2.58
CA ILE A 78 -9.17 4.70 -4.03
C ILE A 78 -8.83 3.25 -4.38
N GLY A 79 -9.71 2.59 -5.13
CA GLY A 79 -9.54 1.20 -5.56
C GLY A 79 -9.81 0.20 -4.42
N PRO A 80 -9.12 -0.96 -4.40
CA PRO A 80 -9.28 -1.96 -3.34
C PRO A 80 -8.61 -1.58 -2.02
N LEU A 81 -7.97 -0.41 -1.96
CA LEU A 81 -7.18 0.01 -0.81
C LEU A 81 -8.08 0.51 0.32
N SER A 82 -7.66 0.29 1.56
CA SER A 82 -8.27 0.92 2.75
C SER A 82 -7.60 2.26 3.10
N GLY A 83 -6.37 2.48 2.62
CA GLY A 83 -5.63 3.73 2.84
C GLY A 83 -6.15 4.90 2.00
N VAL A 84 -5.70 6.11 2.33
CA VAL A 84 -6.01 7.36 1.62
C VAL A 84 -4.74 8.01 1.07
N TYR A 85 -4.79 8.45 -0.19
CA TYR A 85 -3.69 9.22 -0.75
C TYR A 85 -3.79 10.69 -0.31
N LEU A 86 -2.68 11.27 0.11
CA LEU A 86 -2.62 12.69 0.50
C LEU A 86 -2.43 13.59 -0.72
N GLY A 87 -3.28 14.61 -0.83
CA GLY A 87 -3.20 15.63 -1.88
C GLY A 87 -4.52 15.80 -2.65
N ASN A 88 -4.43 16.41 -3.84
CA ASN A 88 -5.59 16.62 -4.71
C ASN A 88 -6.04 15.27 -5.32
N GLN A 89 -7.25 14.83 -4.95
CA GLN A 89 -7.76 13.51 -5.30
C GLN A 89 -7.96 13.32 -6.81
N GLU A 90 -8.40 14.36 -7.54
CA GLU A 90 -8.58 14.28 -8.99
C GLU A 90 -7.26 14.06 -9.72
N ALA A 91 -6.23 14.83 -9.35
CA ALA A 91 -4.89 14.69 -9.92
C ALA A 91 -4.27 13.32 -9.59
N ILE A 92 -4.54 12.78 -8.40
CA ILE A 92 -4.06 11.46 -7.98
C ILE A 92 -4.74 10.36 -8.80
N ARG A 93 -6.06 10.42 -8.99
CA ARG A 93 -6.79 9.48 -9.85
C ARG A 93 -6.25 9.48 -11.28
N ALA A 94 -6.04 10.66 -11.86
CA ALA A 94 -5.45 10.81 -13.18
C ALA A 94 -4.03 10.20 -13.26
N ARG A 95 -3.22 10.33 -12.21
CA ARG A 95 -1.89 9.69 -12.14
C ARG A 95 -1.97 8.17 -12.04
N ILE A 96 -2.90 7.63 -11.25
CA ILE A 96 -3.12 6.17 -11.14
C ILE A 96 -3.47 5.58 -12.51
N GLU A 97 -4.34 6.27 -13.26
CA GLU A 97 -4.66 5.91 -14.63
C GLU A 97 -3.46 6.05 -15.57
N GLY A 98 -2.68 7.13 -15.44
CA GLY A 98 -1.47 7.37 -16.23
C GLY A 98 -0.39 6.30 -16.06
N VAL A 99 -0.23 5.72 -14.86
CA VAL A 99 0.72 4.62 -14.62
C VAL A 99 0.35 3.36 -15.41
N LYS A 100 -0.95 3.13 -15.71
CA LYS A 100 -1.34 2.01 -16.60
C LYS A 100 -0.68 2.12 -17.98
N ASN A 101 -0.42 3.34 -18.46
CA ASN A 101 0.09 3.61 -19.80
C ASN A 101 1.62 3.57 -19.91
N GLN A 102 2.37 3.57 -18.80
CA GLN A 102 3.85 3.50 -18.81
C GLN A 102 4.38 2.05 -18.92
N THR A 103 3.52 1.05 -18.77
CA THR A 103 3.91 -0.37 -18.80
C THR A 103 3.76 -0.99 -20.22
N LYS A 104 3.74 -0.16 -21.27
CA LYS A 104 3.73 -0.58 -22.68
C LYS A 104 5.08 -0.34 -23.34
#